data_AF-A0A6M3JE21-F1
#
_entry.id   AF-A0A6M3JE21-F1
#
_cell.length_a   1.000
_cell.length_b   1.000
_cell.length_c   1.000
_cell.angle_alpha   90.00
_cell.angle_beta   90.00
_cell.angle_gamma   90.00
#
_symmetry.space_group_name_H-M   'P 1'
#
loop_
_entity.id
_entity.type
_entity.pdbx_description
1 polymer ?
#
loop_
_entity_poly.entity_id
_entity_poly.type
_entity_poly.pdbx_seq_one_letter_code
_entity_poly.pdbx_strand_id
1 'polypeptide(L)'
;MKTIPLTNSDQTAIVSDIDYDRVMQYRWMLKHNGKGGYYIARSVRRKSHVTTVHLHRFIMQPDDGYDVHHRNGNKLDCRRNNLETITHAGHAELYYGAYARGWQEYVEREYGI
;
A
#
# COMPACT_ATOMS: atom_id res chain seq x y z
N MET A 1 -6.12 -0.85 -18.23
CA MET A 1 -6.19 -0.96 -16.77
C MET A 1 -7.23 -2.01 -16.42
N LYS A 2 -7.07 -2.74 -15.32
CA LYS A 2 -8.04 -3.75 -14.87
C LYS A 2 -8.26 -3.68 -13.36
N THR A 3 -9.34 -4.29 -12.88
CA THR A 3 -9.66 -4.37 -11.46
C THR A 3 -9.71 -5.81 -10.97
N ILE A 4 -9.37 -6.01 -9.70
CA ILE A 4 -9.53 -7.29 -9.00
C ILE A 4 -10.43 -7.13 -7.77
N PRO A 5 -11.35 -8.08 -7.50
CA PRO A 5 -12.21 -8.03 -6.33
C PRO A 5 -11.44 -8.34 -5.05
N LEU A 6 -11.82 -7.69 -3.94
CA LEU A 6 -11.29 -7.98 -2.61
C LEU A 6 -12.27 -8.87 -1.86
N THR A 7 -11.80 -9.99 -1.31
CA THR A 7 -12.68 -11.08 -0.88
C THR A 7 -13.46 -10.83 0.40
N ASN A 8 -13.19 -9.73 1.11
CA ASN A 8 -13.81 -9.39 2.39
C ASN A 8 -14.45 -8.00 2.38
N SER A 9 -14.71 -7.43 1.20
CA SER A 9 -15.41 -6.16 1.02
C SER A 9 -16.00 -6.06 -0.38
N ASP A 10 -16.87 -5.08 -0.61
CA ASP A 10 -17.38 -4.76 -1.95
C ASP A 10 -16.40 -3.90 -2.77
N GLN A 11 -15.16 -3.74 -2.29
CA GLN A 11 -14.15 -2.92 -2.94
C GLN A 11 -13.33 -3.72 -3.96
N THR A 12 -12.71 -2.99 -4.89
CA THR A 12 -11.80 -3.56 -5.88
C THR A 12 -10.46 -2.84 -5.84
N ALA A 13 -9.38 -3.54 -6.21
CA ALA A 13 -8.08 -2.94 -6.46
C ALA A 13 -7.89 -2.69 -7.95
N ILE A 14 -7.33 -1.55 -8.32
CA ILE A 14 -6.94 -1.22 -9.69
C ILE A 14 -5.50 -1.67 -9.90
N VAL A 15 -5.23 -2.35 -11.02
CA VAL A 15 -3.89 -2.82 -11.40
C VAL A 15 -3.59 -2.50 -12.87
N SER A 16 -2.30 -2.46 -13.19
CA SER A 16 -1.83 -2.34 -14.58
C SER A 16 -2.14 -3.61 -15.36
N ASP A 17 -2.39 -3.48 -16.67
CA ASP A 17 -2.76 -4.63 -17.52
C ASP A 17 -1.68 -5.71 -17.52
N ILE A 18 -0.40 -5.30 -17.53
CA ILE A 18 0.76 -6.21 -17.50
C ILE A 18 0.85 -7.05 -16.21
N ASP A 19 0.27 -6.57 -15.12
CA ASP A 19 0.31 -7.26 -13.83
C ASP A 19 -0.96 -8.08 -13.57
N TYR A 20 -2.03 -7.83 -14.34
CA TYR A 20 -3.36 -8.39 -14.08
C TYR A 20 -3.37 -9.92 -14.07
N ASP A 21 -2.83 -10.56 -15.11
CA ASP A 21 -2.90 -12.02 -15.25
C ASP A 21 -2.15 -12.74 -14.12
N ARG A 22 -1.09 -12.12 -13.61
CA ARG A 22 -0.31 -12.65 -12.48
C ARG A 22 -0.99 -12.38 -11.13
N VAL A 23 -1.65 -11.23 -10.99
CA VAL A 23 -2.34 -10.83 -9.76
C VAL A 23 -3.65 -11.60 -9.57
N MET A 24 -4.44 -11.78 -10.65
CA MET A 24 -5.78 -12.37 -10.60
C MET A 24 -5.80 -13.84 -10.19
N GLN A 25 -4.65 -14.53 -10.29
CA GLN A 25 -4.48 -15.92 -9.88
C GLN A 25 -4.66 -16.15 -8.38
N TYR A 26 -4.71 -15.07 -7.59
CA TYR A 26 -4.77 -15.14 -6.14
C TYR A 26 -5.95 -14.37 -5.57
N ARG A 27 -6.39 -14.82 -4.40
CA ARG A 27 -7.41 -14.15 -3.59
C ARG A 27 -6.76 -13.07 -2.74
N TRP A 28 -7.22 -11.84 -2.90
CA TRP A 28 -6.74 -10.66 -2.18
C TRP A 28 -7.82 -10.14 -1.24
N MET A 29 -7.41 -9.54 -0.13
CA MET A 29 -8.29 -9.02 0.92
C MET A 29 -7.78 -7.67 1.43
N LEU A 30 -8.70 -6.87 1.97
CA LEU A 30 -8.36 -5.71 2.79
C LEU A 30 -7.93 -6.18 4.17
N LYS A 31 -6.69 -5.84 4.54
CA LYS A 31 -6.13 -6.13 5.86
C LYS A 31 -5.89 -4.82 6.61
N HIS A 32 -6.61 -4.62 7.71
CA HIS A 32 -6.43 -3.48 8.60
C HIS A 32 -5.17 -3.63 9.46
N ASN A 33 -4.49 -2.51 9.74
CA ASN A 33 -3.24 -2.48 10.50
C ASN A 33 -3.44 -2.14 12.00
N GLY A 34 -4.70 -2.04 12.47
CA GLY A 34 -5.05 -1.69 13.85
C GLY A 34 -4.85 -0.21 14.22
N LYS A 35 -4.26 0.61 13.34
CA LYS A 35 -3.96 2.04 13.54
C LYS A 35 -4.76 2.93 12.58
N GLY A 36 -5.96 2.50 12.18
CA GLY A 36 -6.80 3.21 11.21
C GLY A 36 -6.38 3.09 9.75
N GLY A 37 -5.28 2.38 9.43
CA GLY A 37 -4.85 2.11 8.06
C GLY A 37 -5.22 0.70 7.59
N TYR A 38 -5.14 0.49 6.28
CA TYR A 38 -5.31 -0.83 5.65
C TYR A 38 -4.26 -1.08 4.57
N TYR A 39 -4.17 -2.32 4.11
CA TYR A 39 -3.39 -2.75 2.96
C TYR A 39 -4.17 -3.81 2.19
N ILE A 40 -3.90 -3.92 0.89
CA ILE A 40 -4.34 -5.08 0.11
C ILE A 40 -3.30 -6.18 0.27
N ALA A 41 -3.74 -7.35 0.71
CA ALA A 41 -2.85 -8.45 1.03
C ALA A 41 -3.49 -9.81 0.75
N ARG A 42 -2.66 -10.85 0.77
CA ARG A 42 -3.07 -12.25 0.83
C ARG A 42 -2.30 -12.98 1.93
N SER A 43 -2.93 -13.99 2.51
CA SER A 43 -2.27 -14.91 3.45
C SER A 43 -1.72 -16.10 2.69
N VAL A 44 -0.45 -16.44 2.92
CA VAL A 44 0.22 -17.59 2.30
C VAL A 44 0.69 -18.53 3.41
N ARG A 45 0.20 -19.78 3.40
CA ARG A 45 0.65 -20.81 4.35
C ARG A 45 2.00 -21.38 3.89
N ARG A 46 2.98 -21.41 4.79
CA ARG A 46 4.34 -21.92 4.58
C ARG A 46 4.69 -22.88 5.71
N LYS A 47 4.74 -24.19 5.41
CA LYS A 47 5.03 -25.27 6.37
C LYS A 47 4.28 -25.09 7.70
N SER A 48 4.94 -24.50 8.71
CA SER A 48 4.44 -24.26 10.07
C SER A 48 3.86 -22.86 10.34
N HIS A 49 3.94 -21.90 9.41
CA HIS A 49 3.54 -20.51 9.65
C HIS A 49 2.70 -19.93 8.50
N VAL A 50 1.96 -18.87 8.78
CA VAL A 50 1.24 -18.10 7.76
C VAL A 50 1.94 -16.76 7.60
N THR A 51 2.35 -16.44 6.37
CA THR A 51 2.93 -15.14 6.02
C THR A 51 1.91 -14.27 5.29
N THR A 52 2.07 -12.95 5.40
CA THR A 52 1.25 -11.97 4.68
C THR A 52 2.04 -11.45 3.49
N VAL A 53 1.44 -11.48 2.30
CA VAL A 53 2.01 -10.88 1.09
C VAL A 53 1.15 -9.68 0.70
N HIS A 54 1.77 -8.50 0.62
CA HIS A 54 1.09 -7.28 0.20
C HIS A 54 1.04 -7.15 -1.32
N LEU A 55 -0.08 -6.67 -1.87
CA LEU A 55 -0.28 -6.56 -3.33
C LEU A 55 0.74 -5.64 -3.99
N HIS A 56 0.95 -4.45 -3.43
CA HIS A 56 1.89 -3.47 -3.96
C HIS A 56 3.33 -4.02 -4.00
N ARG A 57 3.78 -4.75 -2.96
CA ARG A 57 5.09 -5.45 -2.96
C ARG A 57 5.11 -6.63 -3.93
N PHE A 58 4.02 -7.37 -4.09
CA PHE A 58 3.93 -8.44 -5.06
C PHE A 58 4.09 -7.93 -6.51
N ILE A 59 3.55 -6.73 -6.79
CA ILE A 59 3.66 -6.10 -8.11
C ILE A 59 5.09 -5.63 -8.36
N MET A 60 5.66 -4.84 -7.44
CA MET A 60 6.95 -4.17 -7.63
C MET A 60 8.17 -5.05 -7.34
N GLN A 61 8.02 -6.09 -6.51
CA GLN A 61 9.11 -6.96 -6.04
C GLN A 61 10.35 -6.17 -5.59
N PRO A 62 10.19 -5.21 -4.65
CA PRO A 62 11.32 -4.40 -4.19
C PRO A 62 12.36 -5.27 -3.47
N ASP A 63 13.63 -4.90 -3.60
CA ASP A 63 14.74 -5.49 -2.86
C ASP A 63 14.60 -5.25 -1.34
N ASP A 64 15.37 -6.02 -0.57
CA ASP A 64 15.45 -5.83 0.87
C ASP A 64 16.00 -4.41 1.20
N GLY A 65 15.41 -3.76 2.20
CA GLY A 65 15.74 -2.37 2.54
C GLY A 65 14.90 -1.32 1.82
N TYR A 66 14.02 -1.74 0.89
CA TYR A 66 13.11 -0.86 0.19
C TYR A 66 11.64 -1.13 0.52
N ASP A 67 10.89 -0.04 0.57
CA ASP A 67 9.43 0.01 0.65
C ASP A 67 8.83 0.42 -0.69
N VAL A 68 7.52 0.19 -0.83
CA VAL A 68 6.78 0.59 -2.03
C VAL A 68 5.66 1.54 -1.63
N HIS A 69 5.74 2.76 -2.16
CA HIS A 69 4.85 3.87 -1.87
C HIS A 69 3.82 4.07 -2.99
N HIS A 70 2.65 4.60 -2.64
CA HIS A 70 1.59 4.96 -3.59
C HIS A 70 1.62 6.47 -3.80
N ARG A 71 2.02 6.92 -5.00
CA ARG A 71 2.22 8.34 -5.32
C ARG A 71 0.98 9.20 -5.04
N ASN A 72 -0.21 8.67 -5.30
CA ASN A 72 -1.48 9.36 -5.07
C ASN A 72 -2.11 9.13 -3.68
N GLY A 73 -1.44 8.38 -2.79
CA GLY A 73 -1.97 8.02 -1.47
C GLY A 73 -3.13 7.01 -1.47
N ASN A 74 -3.66 6.63 -2.62
CA ASN A 74 -4.76 5.68 -2.74
C ASN A 74 -4.25 4.23 -2.77
N LYS A 75 -4.46 3.51 -1.67
CA LYS A 75 -4.02 2.11 -1.51
C LYS A 75 -4.79 1.10 -2.36
N LEU A 76 -5.92 1.49 -2.94
CA LEU A 76 -6.67 0.67 -3.91
C LEU A 76 -6.10 0.81 -5.33
N ASP A 77 -5.28 1.83 -5.58
CA ASP A 77 -4.65 2.05 -6.88
C ASP A 77 -3.24 1.44 -6.90
N CYS A 78 -3.17 0.15 -7.21
CA CYS A 78 -1.93 -0.59 -7.33
C CYS A 78 -1.40 -0.64 -8.78
N ARG A 79 -1.75 0.34 -9.63
CA ARG A 79 -1.15 0.45 -10.96
C ARG A 79 0.33 0.75 -10.83
N ARG A 80 1.17 0.10 -11.65
CA ARG A 80 2.63 0.19 -11.56
C ARG A 80 3.15 1.63 -11.70
N ASN A 81 2.51 2.47 -12.51
CA ASN A 81 2.85 3.90 -12.64
C ASN A 81 2.49 4.73 -11.39
N ASN A 82 1.58 4.25 -10.55
CA ASN A 82 1.22 4.86 -9.27
C ASN A 82 2.08 4.34 -8.11
N LEU A 83 2.87 3.28 -8.33
CA LEU A 83 3.76 2.71 -7.34
C LEU A 83 5.19 3.21 -7.55
N GLU A 84 5.92 3.37 -6.45
CA GLU A 84 7.34 3.68 -6.48
C GLU A 84 8.09 2.94 -5.39
N THR A 85 9.29 2.45 -5.71
CA THR A 85 10.19 1.85 -4.74
C THR A 85 11.01 2.94 -4.10
N ILE A 86 11.02 3.01 -2.77
CA ILE A 86 11.75 4.01 -1.99
C ILE A 86 12.54 3.34 -0.88
N THR A 87 13.63 3.95 -0.45
CA THR A 87 14.41 3.44 0.68
C THR A 87 13.59 3.56 1.97
N HIS A 88 13.82 2.68 2.95
CA HIS A 88 13.18 2.82 4.27
C HIS A 88 13.38 4.22 4.88
N ALA A 89 14.55 4.83 4.69
CA ALA A 89 14.86 6.18 5.16
C ALA A 89 13.99 7.24 4.45
N GLY A 90 13.88 7.20 3.12
CA GLY A 90 13.03 8.12 2.37
C GLY A 90 11.54 7.93 2.65
N HIS A 91 11.10 6.71 2.97
CA HIS A 91 9.72 6.43 3.37
C HIS A 91 9.37 7.07 4.71
N ALA A 92 10.28 7.01 5.69
CA ALA A 92 10.14 7.71 6.95
C ALA A 92 9.99 9.22 6.72
N GLU A 93 10.84 9.84 5.90
CA GLU A 93 10.76 11.28 5.60
C GLU A 93 9.44 11.69 4.92
N LEU A 94 8.89 10.89 4.01
CA LEU A 94 7.57 11.17 3.43
C LEU A 94 6.44 11.07 4.45
N TYR A 95 6.47 10.05 5.31
CA TYR A 95 5.47 9.86 6.36
C TYR A 95 5.56 10.93 7.46
N TYR A 96 6.76 11.23 7.96
CA TYR A 96 7.00 12.24 8.97
C TYR A 96 6.90 13.67 8.41
N GLY A 97 7.28 13.90 7.16
CA GLY A 97 7.17 15.21 6.51
C GLY A 97 5.73 15.59 6.15
N ALA A 98 4.88 14.60 5.82
CA ALA A 98 3.43 14.82 5.70
C ALA A 98 2.78 15.06 7.08
N TYR A 99 3.21 14.34 8.12
CA TYR A 99 2.79 14.61 9.50
C TYR A 99 3.25 15.98 9.98
N ALA A 100 4.51 16.38 9.73
CA ALA A 100 5.07 17.65 10.16
C ALA A 100 4.40 18.84 9.47
N ARG A 101 4.10 18.73 8.16
CA ARG A 101 3.32 19.75 7.44
C ARG A 101 1.88 19.82 7.91
N GLY A 102 1.21 18.67 8.10
CA GLY A 102 -0.14 18.65 8.67
C GLY A 102 -0.20 19.12 10.13
N TRP A 103 0.87 18.92 10.90
CA TRP A 103 1.01 19.39 12.28
C TRP A 103 1.32 20.89 12.31
N GLN A 104 2.16 21.40 11.40
CA GLN A 104 2.35 22.85 11.21
C GLN A 104 1.06 23.51 10.77
N GLU A 105 0.38 23.02 9.74
CA GLU A 105 -0.92 23.57 9.29
C GLU A 105 -2.00 23.46 10.39
N TYR A 106 -2.04 22.35 11.14
CA TYR A 106 -2.94 22.21 12.30
C TYR A 106 -2.57 23.18 13.42
N VAL A 107 -1.29 23.35 13.73
CA VAL A 107 -0.82 24.28 14.77
C VAL A 107 -1.03 25.73 14.37
N GLU A 108 -0.77 26.09 13.13
CA GLU A 108 -1.07 27.42 12.57
C GLU A 108 -2.58 27.68 12.61
N ARG A 109 -3.42 26.70 12.25
CA ARG A 109 -4.88 26.85 12.30
C ARG A 109 -5.44 26.93 13.72
N GLU A 110 -4.94 26.11 14.63
CA GLU A 110 -5.54 25.93 15.96
C GLU A 110 -4.88 26.81 17.04
N TYR A 111 -3.62 27.19 16.85
CA TYR A 111 -2.82 27.98 17.80
C TYR A 111 -2.24 29.28 17.20
N GLY A 112 -2.41 29.54 15.90
CA GLY A 112 -2.22 30.86 15.30
C GLY A 112 -0.82 31.46 15.41
N ILE A 113 0.22 30.63 15.50
CA ILE A 113 1.64 31.05 15.45
C ILE A 113 2.23 30.89 14.07
#